data_AF-A0A086AFB2-F1
#
_entry.id   AF-A0A086AFB2-F1
#
_cell.length_a   1.000
_cell.length_b   1.000
_cell.length_c   1.000
_cell.angle_alpha   90.00
_cell.angle_beta   90.00
_cell.angle_gamma   90.00
#
_symmetry.space_group_name_H-M   'P 1'
#
loop_
_entity.id
_entity.type
_entity.pdbx_description
1 polymer ?
#
loop_
_entity_poly.entity_id
_entity_poly.type
_entity_poly.pdbx_seq_one_letter_code
_entity_poly.pdbx_strand_id
1 'polypeptide(L)'
;MEFLLITSPEDYRIKDIYHSYSSTFPEEEIRDWDQFIKLFTNPHAKVISVLHESKPIGYLIIWELSHYIFVEHFEVFAEFRNQKLGSHITGYLFKNYSRIILEIEPADAGEDAKRRYSFYQKNGFSLVDEMYVQPSYGEGKKSLNLWLLANYSPENIKEIKDEIYNIVYH
;
A
#
# COMPACT_ATOMS: atom_id res chain seq x y z
N MET A 1 -15.65 -9.11 -7.64
CA MET A 1 -14.21 -8.80 -7.53
C MET A 1 -13.62 -9.85 -6.62
N GLU A 2 -12.48 -10.40 -7.00
CA GLU A 2 -11.80 -11.47 -6.29
C GLU A 2 -10.48 -10.93 -5.78
N PHE A 3 -10.10 -11.33 -4.56
CA PHE A 3 -8.89 -10.91 -3.88
C PHE A 3 -8.12 -12.18 -3.56
N LEU A 4 -7.09 -12.45 -4.35
CA LEU A 4 -6.36 -13.72 -4.31
C LEU A 4 -5.00 -13.47 -3.66
N LEU A 5 -4.80 -14.01 -2.46
CA LEU A 5 -3.49 -14.03 -1.82
C LEU A 5 -2.53 -14.84 -2.69
N ILE A 6 -1.38 -14.24 -3.01
CA ILE A 6 -0.28 -14.94 -3.67
C ILE A 6 0.68 -15.41 -2.57
N THR A 7 0.95 -16.70 -2.53
CA THR A 7 1.73 -17.34 -1.46
C THR A 7 3.13 -17.77 -1.91
N SER A 8 3.50 -17.54 -3.17
CA SER A 8 4.78 -17.96 -3.74
C SER A 8 5.27 -16.95 -4.78
N PRO A 9 6.57 -16.62 -4.78
CA PRO A 9 7.17 -15.72 -5.76
C PRO A 9 7.23 -16.32 -7.18
N GLU A 10 7.02 -17.63 -7.32
CA GLU A 10 6.94 -18.34 -8.60
C GLU A 10 5.57 -18.23 -9.29
N ASP A 11 4.57 -17.65 -8.62
CA ASP A 11 3.26 -17.41 -9.23
C ASP A 11 3.40 -16.53 -10.47
N TYR A 12 2.74 -16.94 -11.56
CA TYR A 12 2.88 -16.30 -12.87
C TYR A 12 2.52 -14.81 -12.87
N ARG A 13 1.70 -14.36 -11.92
CA ARG A 13 1.26 -12.96 -11.80
C ARG A 13 2.33 -12.04 -11.21
N ILE A 14 3.33 -12.58 -10.51
CA ILE A 14 4.29 -11.78 -9.74
C ILE A 14 5.19 -10.94 -10.64
N LYS A 15 5.57 -11.45 -11.81
CA LYS A 15 6.38 -10.68 -12.76
C LYS A 15 5.64 -9.45 -13.28
N ASP A 16 4.35 -9.61 -13.60
CA ASP A 16 3.52 -8.51 -14.08
C ASP A 16 3.24 -7.49 -12.97
N ILE A 17 2.95 -7.97 -11.75
CA ILE A 17 2.78 -7.10 -10.58
C ILE A 17 4.06 -6.29 -10.30
N TYR A 18 5.23 -6.95 -10.27
CA TYR A 18 6.49 -6.27 -10.02
C TYR A 18 6.87 -5.30 -11.14
N HIS A 19 6.55 -5.63 -12.38
CA HIS A 19 6.74 -4.72 -13.51
C HIS A 19 5.89 -3.45 -13.35
N SER A 20 4.60 -3.60 -13.05
CA SER A 20 3.69 -2.47 -12.79
C SER A 20 4.20 -1.63 -11.60
N TYR A 21 4.47 -2.30 -10.48
CA TYR A 21 5.03 -1.71 -9.26
C TYR A 21 6.26 -0.84 -9.55
N SER A 22 7.24 -1.40 -10.27
CA SER A 22 8.50 -0.71 -10.57
C SER A 22 8.34 0.45 -11.57
N SER A 23 7.22 0.49 -12.29
CA SER A 23 6.93 1.54 -13.28
C SER A 23 6.02 2.65 -12.76
N THR A 24 5.19 2.35 -11.76
CA THR A 24 4.17 3.27 -11.24
C THR A 24 4.66 4.12 -10.08
N PHE A 25 5.50 3.56 -9.20
CA PHE A 25 5.99 4.24 -8.01
C PHE A 25 7.36 4.87 -8.25
N PRO A 26 7.72 5.95 -7.53
CA PRO A 26 9.07 6.52 -7.62
C PRO A 26 10.11 5.53 -7.09
N GLU A 27 11.37 5.68 -7.52
CA GLU A 27 12.46 4.77 -7.18
C GLU A 27 12.64 4.60 -5.67
N GLU A 28 12.45 5.68 -4.92
CA GLU A 28 12.52 5.73 -3.46
C GLU A 28 11.38 4.97 -2.75
N GLU A 29 10.28 4.63 -3.45
CA GLU A 29 9.15 3.85 -2.91
C GLU A 29 9.18 2.37 -3.34
N ILE A 30 10.20 1.97 -4.10
CA ILE A 30 10.31 0.64 -4.70
C ILE A 30 11.29 -0.23 -3.90
N ARG A 31 10.86 -1.43 -3.52
CA ARG A 31 11.73 -2.55 -3.13
C ARG A 31 12.41 -3.11 -4.36
N ASP A 32 13.71 -3.38 -4.28
CA ASP A 32 14.34 -4.16 -5.34
C ASP A 32 13.73 -5.57 -5.43
N TRP A 33 14.09 -6.31 -6.48
CA TRP A 33 13.49 -7.62 -6.71
C TRP A 33 13.74 -8.60 -5.56
N ASP A 34 14.95 -8.60 -4.99
CA ASP A 34 15.34 -9.50 -3.91
C ASP A 34 14.60 -9.16 -2.61
N GLN A 35 14.33 -7.88 -2.35
CA GLN A 35 13.49 -7.42 -1.25
C GLN A 35 12.02 -7.75 -1.49
N PHE A 36 11.53 -7.59 -2.72
CA PHE A 36 10.14 -7.88 -3.06
C PHE A 36 9.82 -9.38 -2.89
N ILE A 37 10.69 -10.28 -3.34
CA ILE A 37 10.47 -11.72 -3.16
C ILE A 37 10.56 -12.16 -1.69
N LYS A 38 11.26 -11.42 -0.83
CA LYS A 38 11.28 -11.68 0.62
C LYS A 38 9.94 -11.38 1.30
N LEU A 39 9.04 -10.63 0.66
CA LEU A 39 7.67 -10.47 1.18
C LEU A 39 6.96 -11.82 1.33
N PHE A 40 7.24 -12.80 0.46
CA PHE A 40 6.60 -14.13 0.51
C PHE A 40 7.10 -15.02 1.65
N THR A 41 8.23 -14.67 2.28
CA THR A 41 8.75 -15.40 3.45
C THR A 41 8.50 -14.65 4.76
N ASN A 42 8.03 -13.41 4.69
CA ASN A 42 7.65 -12.65 5.87
C ASN A 42 6.23 -13.03 6.33
N PRO A 43 6.04 -13.47 7.59
CA PRO A 43 4.73 -13.91 8.06
C PRO A 43 3.68 -12.79 8.18
N HIS A 44 4.11 -11.52 8.21
CA HIS A 44 3.23 -10.36 8.31
C HIS A 44 2.81 -9.82 6.95
N ALA A 45 3.62 -9.99 5.92
CA ALA A 45 3.38 -9.42 4.60
C ALA A 45 2.44 -10.29 3.76
N LYS A 46 1.56 -9.65 2.99
CA LYS A 46 0.64 -10.30 2.06
C LYS A 46 0.61 -9.54 0.75
N VAL A 47 0.92 -10.25 -0.34
CA VAL A 47 0.73 -9.76 -1.71
C VAL A 47 -0.58 -10.33 -2.24
N ILE A 48 -1.53 -9.45 -2.58
CA ILE A 48 -2.88 -9.83 -2.98
C ILE A 48 -3.11 -9.34 -4.41
N SER A 49 -3.40 -10.26 -5.33
CA SER A 49 -3.86 -9.91 -6.67
C SER A 49 -5.35 -9.59 -6.66
N VAL A 50 -5.74 -8.49 -7.29
CA VAL A 50 -7.14 -8.08 -7.42
C VAL A 50 -7.62 -8.41 -8.82
N LEU A 51 -8.68 -9.21 -8.91
CA LEU A 51 -9.30 -9.58 -10.17
C LEU A 51 -10.72 -9.02 -10.29
N HIS A 52 -11.05 -8.55 -11.49
CA HIS A 52 -12.40 -8.17 -11.89
C HIS A 52 -12.74 -8.87 -13.19
N GLU A 53 -13.86 -9.61 -13.22
CA GLU A 53 -14.25 -10.43 -14.38
C GLU A 53 -13.12 -11.36 -14.86
N SER A 54 -12.45 -12.03 -13.90
CA SER A 54 -11.31 -12.92 -14.13
C SER A 54 -10.06 -12.28 -14.75
N LYS A 55 -10.01 -10.94 -14.85
CA LYS A 55 -8.82 -10.19 -15.29
C LYS A 55 -8.09 -9.59 -14.09
N PRO A 56 -6.76 -9.71 -13.99
CA PRO A 56 -5.98 -8.94 -13.03
C PRO A 56 -6.12 -7.45 -13.32
N ILE A 57 -6.58 -6.68 -12.34
CA ILE A 57 -6.79 -5.23 -12.48
C ILE A 57 -5.89 -4.39 -11.57
N GLY A 58 -5.13 -5.04 -10.70
CA GLY A 58 -4.30 -4.39 -9.71
C GLY A 58 -3.84 -5.34 -8.62
N TYR A 59 -3.24 -4.79 -7.59
CA TYR A 59 -2.74 -5.54 -6.45
C TYR A 59 -2.74 -4.68 -5.17
N LEU A 60 -2.59 -5.37 -4.05
CA LEU A 60 -2.31 -4.79 -2.74
C LEU A 60 -1.08 -5.47 -2.15
N ILE A 61 -0.24 -4.69 -1.48
CA ILE A 61 0.77 -5.18 -0.55
C ILE A 61 0.37 -4.66 0.83
N ILE A 62 0.01 -5.58 1.71
CA ILE A 62 -0.44 -5.25 3.07
C ILE A 62 0.40 -5.98 4.11
N TRP A 63 0.48 -5.38 5.28
CA TRP A 63 1.16 -5.93 6.46
C TRP A 63 0.14 -6.09 7.57
N GLU A 64 0.06 -7.30 8.12
CA GLU A 64 -0.72 -7.60 9.32
C GLU A 64 0.16 -7.34 10.54
N LEU A 65 -0.02 -6.15 11.12
CA LEU A 65 0.66 -5.69 12.32
C LEU A 65 -0.18 -6.00 13.57
N SER A 66 0.28 -5.59 14.75
CA SER A 66 -0.29 -6.05 16.03
C SER A 66 -1.81 -5.86 16.13
N HIS A 67 -2.33 -4.69 15.73
CA HIS A 67 -3.74 -4.34 15.92
C HIS A 67 -4.40 -3.67 14.70
N TYR A 68 -3.70 -3.58 13.58
CA TYR A 68 -4.16 -2.94 12.36
C TYR A 68 -3.47 -3.55 11.15
N ILE A 69 -4.01 -3.28 9.97
CA ILE A 69 -3.26 -3.52 8.73
C ILE A 69 -2.61 -2.24 8.24
N PHE A 70 -1.38 -2.35 7.77
CA PHE A 70 -0.71 -1.30 7.03
C PHE A 70 -0.76 -1.62 5.53
N VAL A 71 -1.34 -0.75 4.73
CA VAL A 71 -1.36 -0.86 3.27
C VAL A 71 -0.14 -0.11 2.74
N GLU A 72 0.90 -0.87 2.41
CA GLU A 72 2.17 -0.33 1.89
C GLU A 72 1.99 0.10 0.43
N HIS A 73 1.45 -0.79 -0.42
CA HIS A 73 1.15 -0.47 -1.81
C HIS A 73 -0.27 -0.85 -2.18
N PHE A 74 -0.91 0.05 -2.94
CA PHE A 74 -2.21 -0.16 -3.54
C PHE A 74 -2.20 0.42 -4.94
N GLU A 75 -2.27 -0.47 -5.93
CA GLU A 75 -2.38 -0.07 -7.32
C GLU A 75 -3.63 -0.65 -8.00
N VAL A 76 -4.33 0.21 -8.74
CA VAL A 76 -5.19 -0.20 -9.87
C VAL A 76 -4.42 0.13 -11.15
N PHE A 77 -4.20 -0.87 -12.01
CA PHE A 77 -3.42 -0.69 -13.23
C PHE A 77 -4.04 0.40 -14.11
N ALA A 78 -3.18 1.14 -14.83
CA ALA A 78 -3.56 2.36 -15.53
C ALA A 78 -4.78 2.20 -16.45
N GLU A 79 -4.88 1.07 -17.16
CA GLU A 79 -5.99 0.74 -18.07
C GLU A 79 -7.35 0.57 -17.36
N PHE A 80 -7.36 0.27 -16.06
CA PHE A 80 -8.56 0.06 -15.25
C PHE A 80 -8.92 1.26 -14.35
N ARG A 81 -8.16 2.36 -14.43
CA ARG A 81 -8.44 3.57 -13.63
C ARG A 81 -9.72 4.28 -14.12
N ASN A 82 -10.28 5.15 -13.27
CA ASN A 82 -11.53 5.90 -13.51
C ASN A 82 -12.83 5.06 -13.63
N GLN A 83 -12.78 3.76 -13.37
CA GLN A 83 -13.94 2.86 -13.40
C GLN A 83 -14.53 2.57 -12.01
N LYS A 84 -14.22 3.40 -11.00
CA LYS A 84 -14.57 3.22 -9.57
C LYS A 84 -14.03 1.94 -8.92
N LEU A 85 -13.18 1.17 -9.59
CA LEU A 85 -12.60 -0.08 -9.07
C LEU A 85 -11.77 0.15 -7.79
N GLY A 86 -11.03 1.25 -7.70
CA GLY A 86 -10.32 1.61 -6.47
C GLY A 86 -11.24 1.74 -5.24
N SER A 87 -12.44 2.32 -5.41
CA SER A 87 -13.43 2.42 -4.34
C SER A 87 -14.03 1.07 -3.94
N HIS A 88 -14.12 0.12 -4.87
CA HIS A 88 -14.52 -1.24 -4.54
C HIS A 88 -13.45 -1.98 -3.73
N ILE A 89 -12.17 -1.73 -4.03
CA ILE A 89 -11.02 -2.29 -3.30
C ILE A 89 -10.94 -1.72 -1.88
N THR A 90 -11.11 -0.40 -1.69
CA THR A 90 -11.19 0.19 -0.34
C THR A 90 -12.38 -0.35 0.45
N GLY A 91 -13.53 -0.54 -0.20
CA GLY A 91 -14.69 -1.18 0.42
C GLY A 91 -14.43 -2.62 0.87
N TYR A 92 -13.64 -3.38 0.10
CA TYR A 92 -13.15 -4.70 0.53
C TYR A 92 -12.26 -4.60 1.77
N LEU A 93 -11.29 -3.67 1.79
CA LEU A 93 -10.42 -3.48 2.95
C LEU A 93 -11.25 -3.18 4.22
N PHE A 94 -12.21 -2.25 4.14
CA PHE A 94 -13.04 -1.84 5.29
C PHE A 94 -13.95 -2.97 5.78
N LYS A 95 -14.37 -3.87 4.90
CA LYS A 95 -15.19 -5.02 5.28
C LYS A 95 -14.39 -6.07 6.05
N ASN A 96 -13.11 -6.22 5.76
CA ASN A 96 -12.27 -7.28 6.34
C ASN A 96 -11.40 -6.79 7.50
N TYR A 97 -11.13 -5.50 7.58
CA TYR A 97 -10.22 -4.93 8.57
C TYR A 97 -10.84 -3.71 9.25
N SER A 98 -10.90 -3.74 10.58
CA SER A 98 -11.46 -2.65 11.37
C SER A 98 -10.52 -1.45 11.49
N ARG A 99 -9.21 -1.69 11.45
CA ARG A 99 -8.17 -0.66 11.61
C ARG A 99 -7.17 -0.79 10.47
N ILE A 100 -7.05 0.28 9.69
CA ILE A 100 -6.25 0.35 8.47
C ILE A 100 -5.46 1.65 8.53
N ILE A 101 -4.17 1.55 8.22
CA ILE A 101 -3.27 2.68 8.02
C ILE A 101 -2.66 2.55 6.63
N LEU A 102 -2.44 3.67 5.96
CA LEU A 102 -1.73 3.73 4.68
C LEU A 102 -0.90 5.00 4.58
N GLU A 103 0.09 4.98 3.71
CA GLU A 103 0.91 6.14 3.38
C GLU A 103 0.53 6.73 2.01
N ILE A 104 0.59 8.06 1.90
CA ILE A 104 0.43 8.78 0.63
C ILE A 104 1.42 9.95 0.53
N GLU A 105 1.70 10.38 -0.69
CA GLU A 105 2.36 11.67 -0.93
C GLU A 105 1.54 12.84 -0.37
N PRO A 106 2.20 13.87 0.20
CA PRO A 106 1.55 15.09 0.67
C PRO A 106 0.69 15.74 -0.42
N ALA A 107 -0.50 16.24 -0.08
CA ALA A 107 -1.44 16.78 -1.07
C ALA A 107 -0.93 18.04 -1.80
N ASP A 108 0.10 18.70 -1.27
CA ASP A 108 0.77 19.85 -1.86
C ASP A 108 1.95 19.46 -2.79
N ALA A 109 2.28 18.17 -2.90
CA ALA A 109 3.29 17.68 -3.84
C ALA A 109 2.86 17.77 -5.32
N GLY A 110 1.56 17.92 -5.59
CA GLY A 110 1.03 18.11 -6.94
C GLY A 110 -0.44 17.74 -7.08
N GLU A 111 -1.00 17.97 -8.28
CA GLU A 111 -2.42 17.68 -8.56
C GLU A 111 -2.77 16.19 -8.41
N ASP A 112 -1.86 15.29 -8.77
CA ASP A 112 -2.09 13.85 -8.60
C ASP A 112 -2.11 13.43 -7.13
N ALA A 113 -1.21 13.97 -6.30
CA ALA A 113 -1.20 13.73 -4.85
C ALA A 113 -2.49 14.29 -4.20
N LYS A 114 -2.92 15.50 -4.60
CA LYS A 114 -4.19 16.09 -4.15
C LYS A 114 -5.40 15.25 -4.53
N ARG A 115 -5.43 14.68 -5.73
CA ARG A 115 -6.47 13.75 -6.18
C ARG A 115 -6.44 12.45 -5.39
N ARG A 116 -5.25 11.91 -5.09
CA ARG A 116 -5.06 10.70 -4.26
C ARG A 116 -5.57 10.94 -2.84
N TYR A 117 -5.22 12.07 -2.23
CA TYR A 117 -5.72 12.44 -0.92
C TYR A 117 -7.25 12.56 -0.90
N SER A 118 -7.82 13.28 -1.88
CA SER A 118 -9.29 13.41 -2.04
C SER A 118 -9.99 12.06 -2.25
N PHE A 119 -9.35 11.13 -2.96
CA PHE A 119 -9.87 9.77 -3.14
C PHE A 119 -9.95 9.05 -1.80
N TYR A 120 -8.89 9.02 -1.00
CA TYR A 120 -8.90 8.33 0.29
C TYR A 120 -9.87 8.97 1.29
N GLN A 121 -9.97 10.30 1.33
CA GLN A 121 -10.97 11.00 2.15
C GLN A 121 -12.41 10.59 1.80
N LYS A 122 -12.75 10.57 0.51
CA LYS A 122 -14.09 10.12 0.04
C LYS A 122 -14.37 8.65 0.35
N ASN A 123 -13.32 7.84 0.53
CA ASN A 123 -13.41 6.42 0.86
C ASN A 123 -13.21 6.14 2.36
N GLY A 124 -13.38 7.15 3.23
CA GLY A 124 -13.49 6.97 4.67
C GLY A 124 -12.17 6.96 5.44
N PHE A 125 -11.07 7.39 4.83
CA PHE A 125 -9.81 7.63 5.53
C PHE A 125 -9.68 9.09 5.97
N SER A 126 -9.00 9.31 7.09
CA SER A 126 -8.64 10.64 7.61
C SER A 126 -7.13 10.74 7.79
N LEU A 127 -6.58 11.94 7.60
CA LEU A 127 -5.17 12.24 7.88
C LEU A 127 -4.90 12.10 9.39
N VAL A 128 -3.84 11.39 9.75
CA VAL A 128 -3.45 11.16 11.15
C VAL A 128 -2.02 11.59 11.49
N ASP A 129 -1.13 11.67 10.51
CA ASP A 129 0.21 12.26 10.68
C ASP A 129 0.67 12.91 9.36
N GLU A 130 0.97 14.20 9.38
CA GLU A 130 1.52 14.94 8.23
C GLU A 130 3.05 14.98 8.22
N MET A 131 3.69 14.53 9.31
CA MET A 131 5.14 14.52 9.52
C MET A 131 5.70 13.10 9.51
N TYR A 132 5.02 12.17 8.83
CA TYR A 132 5.53 10.81 8.71
C TYR A 132 6.70 10.77 7.73
N VAL A 133 7.74 10.05 8.11
CA VAL A 133 8.91 9.81 7.28
C VAL A 133 8.94 8.33 6.97
N GLN A 134 8.78 7.98 5.70
CA GLN A 134 9.02 6.64 5.21
C GLN A 134 10.53 6.36 5.28
N PRO A 135 10.97 5.30 5.97
CA PRO A 135 12.37 4.87 5.95
C PRO A 135 12.80 4.49 4.53
N SER A 136 14.08 4.68 4.23
CA SER A 136 14.63 4.27 2.93
C SER A 136 14.54 2.76 2.73
N TYR A 137 14.17 2.32 1.52
CA TYR A 137 14.23 0.92 1.12
C TYR A 137 15.66 0.38 0.91
N GLY A 138 16.72 1.17 1.07
CA GLY A 138 18.07 0.61 1.02
C GLY A 138 19.17 1.59 0.63
N GLU A 139 20.36 1.04 0.40
CA GLU A 139 21.54 1.83 0.04
C GLU A 139 21.29 2.64 -1.24
N GLY A 140 21.63 3.93 -1.21
CA GLY A 140 21.42 4.86 -2.32
C GLY A 140 20.02 5.47 -2.41
N LYS A 141 19.02 4.90 -1.72
CA LYS A 141 17.66 5.47 -1.66
C LYS A 141 17.50 6.40 -0.46
N LYS A 142 16.65 7.42 -0.63
CA LYS A 142 16.38 8.42 0.41
C LYS A 142 15.10 8.08 1.15
N SER A 143 15.00 8.52 2.39
CA SER A 143 13.71 8.58 3.08
C SER A 143 12.80 9.64 2.44
N LEU A 144 11.49 9.43 2.56
CA LEU A 144 10.48 10.32 1.98
C LEU A 144 9.57 10.90 3.06
N ASN A 145 9.20 12.17 2.93
CA ASN A 145 8.15 12.76 3.74
C ASN A 145 6.80 12.38 3.12
N LEU A 146 6.03 11.58 3.82
CA LEU A 146 4.71 11.13 3.43
C LEU A 146 3.69 11.48 4.52
N TRP A 147 2.42 11.31 4.21
CA TRP A 147 1.33 11.42 5.16
C TRP A 147 0.79 10.05 5.52
N LEU A 148 0.48 9.83 6.79
CA LEU A 148 -0.30 8.67 7.23
C LEU A 148 -1.78 9.02 7.26
N LEU A 149 -2.57 8.14 6.65
CA LEU A 149 -4.02 8.16 6.74
C LEU A 149 -4.50 6.90 7.45
N ALA A 150 -5.63 7.00 8.15
CA ALA A 150 -6.27 5.87 8.79
C ALA A 150 -7.80 5.91 8.65
N ASN A 151 -8.44 4.74 8.71
CA ASN A 151 -9.90 4.63 8.79
C ASN A 151 -10.46 4.74 10.22
N TYR A 152 -9.58 4.99 11.18
CA TYR A 152 -9.87 5.16 12.60
C TYR A 152 -9.01 6.30 13.16
N SER A 153 -9.23 6.67 14.42
CA SER A 153 -8.39 7.66 15.12
C SER A 153 -7.43 6.93 16.06
N PRO A 154 -6.14 6.80 15.71
CA PRO A 154 -5.20 6.11 16.57
C PRO A 154 -4.84 6.95 17.80
N GLU A 155 -4.79 6.31 18.96
CA GLU A 155 -4.46 6.98 20.24
C GLU A 155 -2.95 7.29 20.36
N ASN A 156 -2.11 6.42 19.77
CA ASN A 156 -0.65 6.52 19.87
C ASN A 156 0.03 6.36 18.50
N ILE A 157 0.14 7.46 17.76
CA ILE A 157 0.79 7.49 16.43
C ILE A 157 2.26 7.09 16.51
N LYS A 158 2.95 7.38 17.62
CA LYS A 158 4.36 7.04 17.76
C LYS A 158 4.57 5.52 17.73
N GLU A 159 3.76 4.78 18.48
CA GLU A 159 3.84 3.32 18.53
C GLU A 159 3.56 2.67 17.17
N ILE A 160 2.59 3.20 16.43
CA ILE A 160 2.32 2.81 15.04
C ILE A 160 3.54 3.00 14.14
N LYS A 161 4.20 4.16 14.24
CA LYS A 161 5.39 4.46 13.44
C LYS A 161 6.53 3.52 13.81
N ASP A 162 6.78 3.35 15.10
CA ASP A 162 7.82 2.45 15.62
C ASP A 162 7.58 1.01 15.13
N GLU A 163 6.34 0.52 15.15
CA GLU A 163 5.99 -0.82 14.64
C GLU A 163 6.18 -0.94 13.12
N ILE A 164 5.68 0.04 12.35
CA ILE A 164 5.88 0.08 10.89
C ILE A 164 7.37 0.08 10.55
N TYR A 165 8.17 0.92 11.20
CA TYR A 165 9.62 0.98 10.97
C TYR A 165 10.28 -0.37 11.25
N ASN A 166 9.97 -0.98 12.40
CA ASN A 166 10.58 -2.23 12.86
C ASN A 166 10.20 -3.46 12.02
N ILE A 167 9.01 -3.51 11.43
CA ILE A 167 8.49 -4.72 10.77
C ILE A 167 8.48 -4.59 9.24
N VAL A 168 8.17 -3.40 8.71
CA VAL A 168 8.01 -3.20 7.26
C VAL A 168 9.34 -2.87 6.59
N TYR A 169 10.16 -2.01 7.20
CA TYR A 169 11.37 -1.45 6.57
C TYR A 169 12.68 -2.10 7.03
N HIS A 170 12.63 -3.21 7.78
CA HIS A 170 13.79 -3.94 8.29
C HIS A 170 13.90 -5.37 7.75
#